data_AF-A0A3C1K5S7-F1
#
_entry.id   AF-A0A3C1K5S7-F1
#
_cell.length_a   1.000
_cell.length_b   1.000
_cell.length_c   1.000
_cell.angle_alpha   90.00
_cell.angle_beta   90.00
_cell.angle_gamma   90.00
#
_symmetry.space_group_name_H-M   'P 1'
#
loop_
_entity.id
_entity.type
_entity.pdbx_description
1 polymer ?
#
loop_
_entity_poly.entity_id
_entity_poly.type
_entity_poly.pdbx_seq_one_letter_code
_entity_poly.pdbx_strand_id
1 'polypeptide(L)'
;MIVGTFVLLVFGNRIIEMTEENFPYAAVVFIIMSLRYLIGFCLLVFFFTIIYRALPSGKQRFSHQLPGAIIASVGWIAFSLMFSFYIDNFSNYATVYGSLTAVVLLMLWLYSCMYILFFGAEINLYYYRKILGK
;
A
#
# COMPACT_ATOMS: atom_id res chain seq x y z
N MET A 1 1.30 3.07 -11.09
CA MET A 1 1.18 2.25 -9.88
C MET A 1 0.20 1.09 -10.10
N ILE A 2 -1.09 1.37 -10.32
CA ILE A 2 -2.14 0.34 -10.52
C ILE A 2 -1.76 -0.67 -11.61
N VAL A 3 -1.31 -0.23 -12.79
CA VAL A 3 -0.94 -1.11 -13.91
C VAL A 3 0.28 -1.98 -13.58
N GLY A 4 1.29 -1.44 -12.90
CA GLY A 4 2.49 -2.18 -12.51
C GLY A 4 2.20 -3.26 -11.48
N THR A 5 1.36 -2.92 -10.47
CA THR A 5 0.89 -3.89 -9.48
C THR A 5 -0.03 -4.93 -10.11
N PHE A 6 -0.88 -4.54 -11.07
CA PHE A 6 -1.75 -5.45 -11.84
C PHE A 6 -0.94 -6.46 -12.65
N VAL A 7 0.10 -6.03 -13.36
CA VAL A 7 0.94 -6.92 -14.16
C VAL A 7 1.65 -7.94 -13.26
N LEU A 8 2.22 -7.52 -12.13
CA LEU A 8 2.87 -8.43 -11.17
C LEU A 8 1.87 -9.36 -10.44
N LEU A 9 0.67 -8.89 -10.11
CA LEU A 9 -0.36 -9.70 -9.43
C LEU A 9 -1.10 -10.67 -10.36
N VAL A 10 -1.33 -10.29 -11.61
CA VAL A 10 -2.10 -11.12 -12.56
C VAL A 10 -1.21 -12.13 -13.28
N PHE A 11 -0.01 -11.75 -13.72
CA PHE A 11 0.88 -12.71 -14.40
C PHE A 11 1.53 -13.70 -13.45
N GLY A 12 1.75 -13.33 -12.17
CA GLY A 12 2.37 -14.24 -11.21
C GLY A 12 1.54 -15.49 -10.90
N ASN A 13 0.21 -15.39 -10.84
CA ASN A 13 -0.65 -16.55 -10.61
C ASN A 13 -0.69 -17.49 -11.83
N ARG A 14 -0.70 -16.93 -13.04
CA ARG A 14 -0.67 -17.71 -14.29
C ARG A 14 0.58 -18.57 -14.45
N ILE A 15 1.72 -18.08 -13.95
CA ILE A 15 3.00 -18.82 -13.97
C ILE A 15 2.98 -19.97 -12.94
N ILE A 16 2.31 -19.76 -11.80
CA ILE A 16 2.18 -20.77 -10.73
C ILE A 16 1.29 -21.93 -11.18
N GLU A 17 0.13 -21.63 -11.78
CA GLU A 17 -0.81 -22.65 -12.30
C GLU A 17 -0.20 -23.51 -13.41
N MET A 18 0.64 -22.93 -14.28
CA MET A 18 1.35 -23.70 -15.32
C MET A 18 2.46 -24.61 -14.76
N THR A 19 2.83 -24.45 -13.48
CA THR A 19 3.93 -25.19 -12.84
C THR A 19 3.44 -26.30 -11.90
N GLU A 20 2.23 -26.19 -11.33
CA GLU A 20 1.69 -27.18 -10.38
C GLU A 20 1.37 -28.55 -11.00
N GLU A 21 1.29 -28.66 -12.32
CA GLU A 21 0.92 -29.91 -12.99
C GLU A 21 2.00 -31.01 -12.92
N ASN A 22 3.24 -30.72 -12.47
CA ASN A 22 4.33 -31.71 -12.51
C ASN A 22 5.16 -31.98 -11.24
N PHE A 23 5.30 -31.09 -10.23
CA PHE A 23 6.17 -31.41 -9.06
C PHE A 23 5.89 -30.60 -7.76
N PRO A 24 6.21 -31.15 -6.56
CA PRO A 24 5.89 -30.57 -5.25
C PRO A 24 6.99 -29.59 -4.77
N TYR A 25 6.98 -28.37 -5.29
CA TYR A 25 7.95 -27.32 -4.90
C TYR A 25 7.32 -26.24 -4.01
N ALA A 26 6.83 -26.63 -2.82
CA ALA A 26 6.28 -25.70 -1.83
C ALA A 26 7.25 -24.56 -1.44
N ALA A 27 8.57 -24.83 -1.45
CA ALA A 27 9.60 -23.83 -1.18
C ALA A 27 9.68 -22.73 -2.26
N VAL A 28 9.47 -23.08 -3.53
CA VAL A 28 9.48 -22.13 -4.65
C VAL A 28 8.25 -21.23 -4.59
N VAL A 29 7.08 -21.80 -4.27
CA VAL A 29 5.83 -21.04 -4.07
C VAL A 29 5.97 -20.04 -2.91
N PHE A 30 6.58 -20.46 -1.80
CA PHE A 30 6.80 -19.58 -0.64
C PHE A 30 7.75 -18.42 -0.97
N ILE A 31 8.86 -18.68 -1.68
CA ILE A 31 9.80 -17.65 -2.12
C ILE A 31 9.12 -16.64 -3.06
N ILE A 32 8.33 -17.12 -4.03
CA ILE A 32 7.61 -16.27 -4.98
C ILE A 32 6.56 -15.41 -4.27
N MET A 33 5.80 -15.96 -3.32
CA MET A 33 4.86 -15.19 -2.49
C MET A 33 5.58 -14.12 -1.69
N SER A 34 6.64 -14.48 -0.97
CA SER A 34 7.37 -13.53 -0.12
C SER A 34 8.00 -12.41 -0.94
N LEU A 35 8.51 -12.71 -2.13
CA LEU A 35 9.09 -11.72 -3.04
C LEU A 35 8.05 -10.73 -3.57
N ARG A 36 6.82 -11.18 -3.85
CA ARG A 36 5.71 -10.31 -4.29
C ARG A 36 5.33 -9.26 -3.26
N TYR A 37 5.15 -9.66 -2.00
CA TYR A 37 4.82 -8.73 -0.92
C TYR A 37 5.96 -7.71 -0.68
N LEU A 38 7.21 -8.17 -0.74
CA LEU A 38 8.39 -7.30 -0.60
C LEU A 38 8.48 -6.26 -1.72
N ILE A 39 8.31 -6.68 -2.98
CA ILE A 39 8.33 -5.79 -4.15
C ILE A 39 7.17 -4.78 -4.07
N GLY A 40 5.97 -5.22 -3.67
CA GLY A 40 4.82 -4.36 -3.46
C GLY A 40 5.08 -3.27 -2.41
N PHE A 41 5.69 -3.64 -1.29
CA PHE A 41 6.09 -2.69 -0.25
C PHE A 41 7.13 -1.68 -0.76
N CYS A 42 8.18 -2.13 -1.46
CA CYS A 42 9.18 -1.24 -2.02
C CYS A 42 8.58 -0.25 -3.03
N LEU A 43 7.65 -0.70 -3.88
CA LEU A 43 6.94 0.17 -4.82
C LEU A 43 6.06 1.20 -4.12
N LEU A 44 5.37 0.84 -3.04
CA LEU A 44 4.59 1.77 -2.22
C LEU A 44 5.48 2.84 -1.61
N VAL A 45 6.60 2.45 -0.99
CA VAL A 45 7.58 3.39 -0.43
C VAL A 45 8.11 4.34 -1.51
N PHE A 46 8.46 3.83 -2.68
CA PHE A 46 8.92 4.64 -3.81
C PHE A 46 7.84 5.64 -4.27
N PHE A 47 6.58 5.21 -4.35
CA PHE A 47 5.46 6.06 -4.74
C PHE A 47 5.20 7.19 -3.74
N PHE A 48 5.14 6.87 -2.44
CA PHE A 48 5.01 7.90 -1.39
C PHE A 48 6.18 8.87 -1.38
N THR A 49 7.40 8.37 -1.63
CA THR A 49 8.59 9.22 -1.76
C THR A 49 8.45 10.20 -2.93
N ILE A 50 7.94 9.76 -4.09
CA ILE A 50 7.68 10.64 -5.23
C ILE A 50 6.61 11.68 -4.89
N ILE A 51 5.52 11.29 -4.22
CA ILE A 51 4.46 12.23 -3.81
C ILE A 51 5.01 13.29 -2.88
N TYR A 52 5.78 12.90 -1.86
CA TYR A 52 6.39 13.84 -0.92
C TYR A 52 7.47 14.72 -1.56
N ARG A 53 8.10 14.25 -2.64
CA ARG A 53 9.01 15.06 -3.45
C ARG A 53 8.28 16.04 -4.38
N ALA A 54 7.11 15.66 -4.89
CA ALA A 54 6.27 16.52 -5.72
C ALA A 54 5.68 17.69 -4.90
N LEU A 55 5.53 17.53 -3.58
CA LEU A 55 5.31 18.67 -2.68
C LEU A 55 6.58 19.55 -2.69
N PRO A 56 6.52 20.80 -3.18
CA PRO A 56 7.67 21.68 -3.31
C PRO A 56 8.03 22.27 -1.94
N SER A 57 8.48 21.43 -1.02
CA SER A 57 9.07 21.86 0.24
C SER A 57 10.57 22.04 0.03
N GLY A 58 10.99 23.30 -0.11
CA GLY A 58 12.30 23.72 -0.59
C GLY A 58 13.50 22.89 -0.11
N LYS A 59 14.43 22.62 -1.04
CA LYS A 59 15.80 22.11 -0.84
C LYS A 59 15.97 21.03 0.25
N GLN A 60 15.05 20.06 0.33
CA GLN A 60 15.21 18.90 1.22
C GLN A 60 16.07 17.80 0.59
N ARG A 61 17.06 17.29 1.33
CA ARG A 61 17.82 16.10 0.96
C ARG A 61 16.92 14.86 0.98
N PHE A 62 17.06 13.98 -0.03
CA PHE A 62 16.35 12.70 -0.20
C PHE A 62 16.25 11.85 1.08
N SER A 63 17.27 11.90 1.94
CA SER A 63 17.33 11.09 3.15
C SER A 63 16.30 11.46 4.22
N HIS A 64 15.77 12.68 4.23
CA HIS A 64 14.82 13.13 5.25
C HIS A 64 13.37 12.73 4.95
N GLN A 65 13.05 12.40 3.69
CA GLN A 65 11.69 12.05 3.25
C GLN A 65 11.38 10.55 3.42
N LEU A 66 12.41 9.72 3.57
CA LEU A 66 12.29 8.28 3.79
C LEU A 66 11.50 7.87 5.04
N PRO A 67 11.70 8.46 6.24
CA PRO A 67 10.95 8.04 7.44
C PRO A 67 9.43 8.24 7.28
N GLY A 68 8.99 9.35 6.66
CA GLY A 68 7.57 9.58 6.37
C GLY A 68 7.01 8.58 5.35
N ALA A 69 7.77 8.25 4.30
CA ALA A 69 7.36 7.28 3.29
C ALA A 69 7.23 5.85 3.86
N ILE A 70 8.11 5.45 4.77
CA ILE A 70 8.03 4.15 5.46
C ILE A 70 6.76 4.10 6.31
N ILE A 71 6.50 5.13 7.12
CA ILE A 71 5.32 5.15 8.01
C ILE A 71 4.02 5.18 7.21
N ALA A 72 3.97 5.97 6.12
CA ALA A 72 2.82 5.96 5.21
C ALA A 72 2.61 4.59 4.57
N SER A 73 3.67 3.89 4.17
CA SER A 73 3.58 2.54 3.59
C SER A 73 3.10 1.51 4.61
N VAL A 74 3.59 1.57 5.85
CA VAL A 74 3.12 0.70 6.94
C VAL A 74 1.65 0.98 7.26
N GLY A 75 1.27 2.24 7.38
CA GLY A 75 -0.12 2.66 7.61
C GLY A 75 -1.05 2.18 6.50
N TRP A 76 -0.60 2.28 5.24
CA TRP A 76 -1.35 1.77 4.09
C TRP A 76 -1.60 0.27 4.18
N ILE A 77 -0.58 -0.53 4.49
CA ILE A 77 -0.72 -1.99 4.63
C ILE A 77 -1.64 -2.35 5.80
N ALA A 78 -1.42 -1.74 6.97
CA ALA A 78 -2.26 -1.97 8.15
C ALA A 78 -3.73 -1.63 7.88
N PHE A 79 -3.99 -0.49 7.24
CA PHE A 79 -5.34 -0.11 6.84
C PHE A 79 -5.93 -1.08 5.81
N SER A 80 -5.16 -1.51 4.82
CA SER A 80 -5.62 -2.47 3.81
C SER A 80 -6.04 -3.81 4.43
N LEU A 81 -5.29 -4.28 5.43
CA LEU A 81 -5.63 -5.48 6.20
C LEU A 81 -6.91 -5.29 7.01
N MET A 82 -7.02 -4.18 7.75
CA MET A 82 -8.23 -3.87 8.51
C MET A 82 -9.46 -3.72 7.62
N PHE A 83 -9.30 -3.07 6.47
CA PHE A 83 -10.38 -2.85 5.52
C PHE A 83 -10.83 -4.16 4.86
N SER A 84 -9.90 -5.07 4.53
CA SER A 84 -10.25 -6.40 4.03
C SER A 84 -11.12 -7.15 5.04
N PHE A 85 -10.68 -7.21 6.30
CA PHE A 85 -11.45 -7.84 7.37
C PHE A 85 -12.83 -7.18 7.56
N TYR A 86 -12.89 -5.84 7.47
CA TYR A 86 -14.14 -5.10 7.57
C TYR A 86 -15.12 -5.47 6.44
N ILE A 87 -14.66 -5.50 5.19
CA ILE A 87 -15.49 -5.88 4.04
C ILE A 87 -15.98 -7.32 4.15
N ASP A 88 -15.12 -8.25 4.55
CA ASP A 88 -15.48 -9.67 4.67
C ASP A 88 -16.64 -9.86 5.68
N ASN A 89 -16.63 -9.09 6.78
CA ASN A 89 -17.73 -9.09 7.75
C ASN A 89 -18.97 -8.32 7.27
N PHE A 90 -18.80 -7.26 6.46
CA PHE A 90 -19.89 -6.42 5.95
C PHE A 90 -20.62 -6.99 4.73
N SER A 91 -20.11 -8.06 4.12
CA SER A 91 -20.72 -8.77 2.98
C SER A 91 -22.22 -9.08 3.20
N ASN A 92 -22.62 -9.43 4.42
CA ASN A 92 -24.02 -9.72 4.74
C ASN A 92 -24.96 -8.49 4.67
N TYR A 93 -24.45 -7.28 4.93
CA TYR A 93 -25.22 -6.03 4.86
C TYR A 93 -25.26 -5.42 3.45
N ALA A 94 -24.33 -5.82 2.57
CA ALA A 94 -24.29 -5.39 1.17
C ALA A 94 -25.54 -5.84 0.40
N THR A 95 -26.22 -6.90 0.83
CA THR A 95 -27.44 -7.43 0.22
C THR A 95 -28.65 -6.48 0.33
N VAL A 96 -28.69 -5.62 1.37
CA VAL A 96 -29.83 -4.72 1.64
C VAL A 96 -29.67 -3.37 0.93
N TYR A 97 -28.44 -2.85 0.86
CA TYR A 97 -28.14 -1.52 0.33
C TYR A 97 -27.36 -1.54 -1.01
N GLY A 98 -26.99 -2.72 -1.49
CA GLY A 98 -26.45 -2.95 -2.84
C GLY A 98 -25.31 -2.01 -3.22
N SER A 99 -25.50 -1.26 -4.30
CA SER A 99 -24.52 -0.32 -4.86
C SER A 99 -24.17 0.85 -3.94
N LEU A 100 -25.06 1.24 -3.02
CA LEU A 100 -24.81 2.33 -2.07
C LEU A 100 -23.68 1.94 -1.10
N THR A 101 -23.67 0.69 -0.63
CA THR A 101 -22.61 0.15 0.23
C THR A 101 -21.25 0.22 -0.46
N ALA A 102 -21.19 -0.10 -1.75
CA ALA A 102 -19.96 -0.02 -2.53
C ALA A 102 -19.40 1.42 -2.61
N VAL A 103 -20.27 2.42 -2.82
CA VAL A 103 -19.85 3.84 -2.85
C VAL A 103 -19.33 4.30 -1.50
N VAL A 104 -20.01 3.94 -0.41
CA VAL A 104 -19.60 4.31 0.96
C VAL A 104 -18.26 3.67 1.31
N LEU A 105 -18.07 2.38 0.99
CA LEU A 105 -16.79 1.69 1.19
C LEU A 105 -15.67 2.32 0.37
N LEU A 106 -15.94 2.71 -0.87
CA LEU A 106 -14.97 3.42 -1.70
C LEU A 106 -14.60 4.78 -1.09
N MET A 107 -15.58 5.55 -0.59
CA MET A 107 -15.31 6.81 0.09
C MET A 107 -14.47 6.59 1.36
N LEU A 108 -14.82 5.61 2.19
CA LEU A 108 -14.05 5.26 3.39
C LEU A 108 -12.60 4.92 3.05
N TRP A 109 -12.39 4.16 1.97
CA TRP A 109 -11.07 3.85 1.47
C TRP A 109 -10.30 5.10 1.05
N LEU A 110 -10.91 5.96 0.21
CA LEU A 110 -10.27 7.19 -0.26
C LEU A 110 -9.93 8.16 0.89
N TYR A 111 -10.83 8.33 1.85
CA TYR A 111 -10.58 9.15 3.05
C TYR A 111 -9.38 8.61 3.83
N SER A 112 -9.32 7.30 4.03
CA SER A 112 -8.22 6.68 4.77
C SER A 112 -6.89 6.83 4.05
N CYS A 113 -6.86 6.70 2.72
CA CYS A 113 -5.69 7.00 1.90
C CYS A 113 -5.21 8.45 2.11
N MET A 114 -6.13 9.42 2.15
CA MET A 114 -5.79 10.82 2.41
C MET A 114 -5.21 11.01 3.81
N TYR A 115 -5.81 10.39 4.83
CA TYR A 115 -5.28 10.45 6.20
C TYR A 115 -3.86 9.88 6.29
N ILE A 116 -3.62 8.70 5.72
CA ILE A 116 -2.28 8.07 5.72
C ILE A 116 -1.25 8.98 5.04
N LEU A 117 -1.62 9.60 3.91
CA LEU A 117 -0.77 10.54 3.19
C LEU A 117 -0.40 11.75 4.05
N PHE A 118 -1.40 12.40 4.66
CA PHE A 118 -1.18 13.57 5.52
C PHE A 118 -0.38 13.21 6.77
N PHE A 119 -0.65 12.07 7.39
CA PHE A 119 0.07 11.62 8.58
C PHE A 119 1.55 11.40 8.28
N GLY A 120 1.89 10.73 7.17
CA GLY A 120 3.28 10.56 6.76
C GLY A 120 3.96 11.89 6.38
N ALA A 121 3.20 12.86 5.84
CA ALA A 121 3.71 14.19 5.53
C ALA A 121 4.00 15.02 6.79
N GLU A 122 3.12 14.99 7.80
CA GLU A 122 3.36 15.66 9.08
C GLU A 122 4.57 15.09 9.81
N ILE A 123 4.74 13.77 9.81
CA ILE A 123 5.90 13.13 10.43
C ILE A 123 7.19 13.54 9.73
N ASN A 124 7.18 13.58 8.40
CA ASN A 124 8.30 14.07 7.61
C ASN A 124 8.64 15.54 7.98
N LEU A 125 7.63 16.40 8.12
CA LEU A 125 7.81 17.79 8.56
C LEU A 125 8.34 17.89 10.00
N TYR A 126 7.85 17.06 10.92
CA TYR A 126 8.28 17.01 12.31
C TYR A 126 9.76 16.62 12.42
N TYR A 127 10.18 15.55 11.71
CA TYR A 127 11.59 15.15 11.66
C TYR A 127 12.47 16.23 11.06
N TYR A 128 12.01 16.87 9.99
CA TYR A 128 12.74 17.98 9.37
C TYR A 128 12.93 19.17 10.33
N ARG A 129 11.88 19.59 11.06
CA ARG A 129 11.97 20.67 12.05
C ARG A 129 12.93 20.33 13.19
N LYS A 130 12.88 19.10 13.69
CA LYS A 130 13.75 18.62 14.77
C LYS A 130 15.23 18.65 14.40
N ILE A 131 15.57 18.38 13.14
CA ILE A 131 16.96 18.43 12.62
C ILE A 131 17.46 19.88 12.47
N LEU A 132 16.56 20.83 12.21
CA LEU A 132 16.89 22.26 12.11
C LEU A 132 16.90 23.01 13.45
N GLY A 133 16.63 22.33 14.56
CA GLY A 133 16.70 22.93 15.90
C GLY A 133 15.73 24.09 16.11
N LYS A 134 14.53 24.03 15.52
CA LYS A 134 13.41 24.94 15.81
C LYS A 134 12.20 24.19 16.34
#